data_AF-K2EY74-F1
#
_entry.id   AF-K2EY74-F1
#
_cell.length_a   1.000
_cell.length_b   1.000
_cell.length_c   1.000
_cell.angle_alpha   90.00
_cell.angle_beta   90.00
_cell.angle_gamma   90.00
#
_symmetry.space_group_name_H-M   'P 1'
#
loop_
_entity.id
_entity.type
_entity.pdbx_description
1 polymer ?
#
loop_
_entity_poly.entity_id
_entity_poly.type
_entity_poly.pdbx_seq_one_letter_code
_entity_poly.pdbx_strand_id
1 'polypeptide(L)'
;SFNQLTYTLKGFILLDPAVMSRGVENTRYLPLLTPPVDLIVELLFFAGLIIFFIRFKKFKIFYIIFISVLLTEFFTEYPPNFSRGLIYVPLTYLIASLSANKIFLYLDSKSKKLALTFFLLLTIFLSSYNIFKYFSWMNQDSLTNARQPAITYYEFPYWQKYQIKRVTSGLNPITNYEWYDVRKLYLPNQIKKE
;
A
#
# COMPACT_ATOMS: atom_id res chain seq x y z
N SER A 1 5.58 20.04 12.00
CA SER A 1 6.16 20.08 10.64
C SER A 1 7.43 19.23 10.52
N PHE A 2 8.46 19.42 11.36
CA PHE A 2 9.73 18.68 11.25
C PHE A 2 9.58 17.16 11.44
N ASN A 3 8.75 16.73 12.41
CA ASN A 3 8.45 15.31 12.62
C ASN A 3 7.78 14.66 11.40
N GLN A 4 6.84 15.34 10.72
CA GLN A 4 6.17 14.78 9.54
C GLN A 4 7.16 14.57 8.40
N LEU A 5 8.00 15.57 8.10
CA LEU A 5 9.09 15.45 7.12
C LEU A 5 9.99 14.24 7.40
N THR A 6 10.43 14.07 8.65
CA THR A 6 11.29 12.93 9.02
C THR A 6 10.57 11.59 8.80
N TYR A 7 9.30 11.48 9.16
CA TYR A 7 8.53 10.25 8.99
C TYR A 7 8.21 9.97 7.51
N THR A 8 7.92 11.00 6.72
CA THR A 8 7.73 10.86 5.27
C THR A 8 9.01 10.37 4.59
N LEU A 9 10.17 10.94 4.94
CA LEU A 9 11.45 10.47 4.42
C LEU A 9 11.75 9.03 4.88
N LYS A 10 11.56 8.72 6.16
CA LYS A 10 11.78 7.36 6.66
C LYS A 10 10.86 6.34 5.99
N GLY A 11 9.58 6.63 5.88
CA GLY A 11 8.61 5.73 5.27
C GLY A 11 8.82 5.59 3.76
N PHE A 12 8.85 6.69 3.02
CA PHE A 12 8.85 6.61 1.55
C PHE A 12 10.24 6.51 0.95
N ILE A 13 11.25 7.20 1.49
CA ILE A 13 12.62 7.14 0.95
C ILE A 13 13.41 5.98 1.55
N LEU A 14 13.40 5.83 2.87
CA LEU A 14 14.17 4.78 3.55
C LEU A 14 13.40 3.47 3.68
N LEU A 15 12.12 3.43 3.27
CA LEU A 15 11.27 2.24 3.31
C LEU A 15 11.20 1.61 4.72
N ASP A 16 11.29 2.44 5.76
CA ASP A 16 11.37 2.03 7.17
C ASP A 16 10.05 1.36 7.61
N PRO A 17 10.06 0.04 7.88
CA PRO A 17 8.86 -0.69 8.27
C PRO A 17 8.29 -0.20 9.62
N ALA A 18 9.12 0.31 10.53
CA ALA A 18 8.67 0.80 11.82
C ALA A 18 7.88 2.11 11.72
N VAL A 19 8.11 2.90 10.66
CA VAL A 19 7.30 4.09 10.36
C VAL A 19 6.04 3.70 9.61
N MET A 20 6.17 2.84 8.60
CA MET A 20 5.06 2.45 7.74
C MET A 20 4.01 1.62 8.46
N SER A 21 4.35 0.92 9.54
CA SER A 21 3.37 0.18 10.35
C SER A 21 2.71 0.99 11.47
N ARG A 22 3.03 2.29 11.61
CA ARG A 22 2.38 3.13 12.62
C ARG A 22 0.99 3.57 12.17
N GLY A 23 0.08 3.67 13.13
CA GLY A 23 -1.25 4.20 12.94
C GLY A 23 -2.23 3.14 12.43
N VAL A 24 -3.46 3.22 12.91
CA VAL A 24 -4.51 2.22 12.61
C VAL A 24 -4.76 2.12 11.10
N GLU A 25 -4.77 3.24 10.38
CA GLU A 25 -4.97 3.23 8.93
C GLU A 25 -3.91 2.41 8.20
N ASN A 26 -2.63 2.56 8.54
CA ASN A 26 -1.58 1.81 7.85
C ASN A 26 -1.64 0.30 8.11
N THR A 27 -2.08 -0.12 9.31
CA THR A 27 -2.27 -1.55 9.62
C THR A 27 -3.34 -2.22 8.75
N ARG A 28 -4.23 -1.45 8.11
CA ARG A 28 -5.23 -1.96 7.17
C ARG A 28 -4.64 -2.32 5.80
N TYR A 29 -3.50 -1.71 5.45
CA TYR A 29 -2.89 -1.77 4.13
C TYR A 29 -1.58 -2.54 4.07
N LEU A 30 -0.86 -2.67 5.19
CA LEU A 30 0.41 -3.40 5.26
C LEU A 30 0.51 -4.20 6.58
N PRO A 31 1.09 -5.42 6.56
CA PRO A 31 1.38 -6.14 7.80
C PRO A 31 2.32 -5.35 8.72
N LEU A 32 2.19 -5.58 10.02
CA LEU A 32 3.04 -4.92 11.02
C LEU A 32 4.52 -5.27 10.82
N LEU A 33 5.37 -4.26 10.92
CA LEU A 33 6.83 -4.32 10.80
C LEU A 33 7.31 -4.98 9.50
N THR A 34 6.50 -4.93 8.45
CA THR A 34 6.85 -5.46 7.14
C THR A 34 7.24 -4.30 6.21
N PRO A 35 8.36 -4.39 5.47
CA PRO A 35 8.71 -3.38 4.49
C PRO A 35 7.68 -3.36 3.33
N PRO A 36 7.52 -2.22 2.65
CA PRO A 36 6.51 -2.05 1.60
C PRO A 36 6.85 -2.83 0.32
N VAL A 37 8.11 -3.25 0.17
CA VAL A 37 8.64 -4.01 -0.96
C VAL A 37 9.64 -5.05 -0.46
N ASP A 38 9.92 -6.07 -1.26
CA ASP A 38 10.93 -7.07 -0.94
C ASP A 38 12.35 -6.48 -0.93
N LEU A 39 13.24 -7.10 -0.15
CA LEU A 39 14.64 -6.71 -0.01
C LEU A 39 15.35 -6.51 -1.37
N ILE A 40 15.07 -7.36 -2.36
CA ILE A 40 15.68 -7.24 -3.69
C ILE A 40 15.23 -5.94 -4.37
N VAL A 41 13.94 -5.61 -4.29
CA VAL A 41 13.38 -4.37 -4.86
C VAL A 41 13.90 -3.17 -4.10
N GLU A 42 14.02 -3.25 -2.77
CA GLU A 42 14.59 -2.22 -1.91
C GLU A 42 16.05 -1.90 -2.28
N LEU A 43 16.91 -2.92 -2.43
CA LEU A 43 18.30 -2.73 -2.85
C LEU A 43 18.40 -2.12 -4.25
N LEU A 44 17.61 -2.61 -5.20
CA LEU A 44 17.55 -2.05 -6.56
C LEU A 44 17.03 -0.61 -6.55
N PHE A 45 16.05 -0.31 -5.70
CA PHE A 45 15.49 1.02 -5.51
C PHE A 45 16.56 1.99 -5.00
N PHE A 46 17.32 1.65 -3.95
CA PHE A 46 18.36 2.54 -3.43
C PHE A 46 19.47 2.83 -4.46
N ALA A 47 19.97 1.79 -5.14
CA ALA A 47 20.92 1.98 -6.24
C ALA A 47 20.30 2.82 -7.38
N GLY A 48 19.00 2.65 -7.60
CA GLY A 48 18.25 3.29 -8.68
C GLY A 48 18.02 4.75 -8.39
N LEU A 49 17.81 5.08 -7.12
CA LEU A 49 17.64 6.41 -6.59
C LEU A 49 18.91 7.23 -6.81
N ILE A 50 20.09 6.64 -6.60
CA ILE A 50 21.38 7.28 -6.93
C ILE A 50 21.45 7.61 -8.44
N ILE A 51 21.13 6.63 -9.31
CA ILE A 51 21.12 6.84 -10.77
C ILE A 51 20.11 7.90 -11.18
N PHE A 52 18.93 7.86 -10.58
CA PHE A 52 17.85 8.81 -10.79
C PHE A 52 18.35 10.22 -10.47
N PHE A 53 18.92 10.42 -9.27
CA PHE A 53 19.47 11.69 -8.78
C PHE A 53 20.62 12.26 -9.64
N ILE A 54 21.55 11.41 -10.07
CA ILE A 54 22.67 11.81 -10.94
C ILE A 54 22.18 12.23 -12.34
N ARG A 55 21.09 11.61 -12.82
CA ARG A 55 20.56 11.82 -14.18
C ARG A 55 19.38 12.78 -14.23
N PHE A 56 19.36 13.80 -13.36
CA PHE A 56 18.29 14.81 -13.29
C PHE A 56 17.83 15.34 -14.65
N LYS A 57 18.78 15.72 -15.51
CA LYS A 57 18.46 16.31 -16.83
C LYS A 57 17.63 15.37 -17.72
N LYS A 58 17.80 14.05 -17.58
CA LYS A 58 17.07 13.04 -18.37
C LYS A 58 15.68 12.74 -17.82
N PHE A 59 15.49 12.86 -16.50
CA PHE A 59 14.28 12.42 -15.81
C PHE A 59 13.46 13.55 -15.20
N LYS A 60 13.65 14.82 -15.61
CA LYS A 60 13.02 16.01 -15.00
C LYS A 60 11.54 15.87 -14.66
N ILE A 61 10.72 15.32 -15.57
CA ILE A 61 9.28 15.12 -15.33
C ILE A 61 9.04 14.13 -14.18
N PHE A 62 9.78 13.02 -14.16
CA PHE A 62 9.69 12.04 -13.08
C PHE A 62 10.14 12.61 -11.74
N TYR A 63 11.08 13.55 -11.71
CA TYR A 63 11.42 14.25 -10.47
C TYR A 63 10.28 15.11 -9.96
N ILE A 64 9.60 15.84 -10.85
CA ILE A 64 8.43 16.63 -10.47
C ILE A 64 7.37 15.70 -9.88
N ILE A 65 7.09 14.57 -10.53
CA ILE A 65 6.13 13.58 -10.01
C ILE A 65 6.59 13.04 -8.65
N PHE A 66 7.86 12.63 -8.53
CA PHE A 66 8.44 12.09 -7.30
C PHE A 66 8.33 13.07 -6.13
N ILE A 67 8.71 14.33 -6.35
CA ILE A 67 8.60 15.39 -5.33
C ILE A 67 7.14 15.68 -5.00
N SER A 68 6.26 15.75 -5.98
CA SER A 68 4.81 15.97 -5.75
C SER A 68 4.20 14.87 -4.88
N VAL A 69 4.53 13.60 -5.14
CA VAL A 69 4.08 12.46 -4.34
C VAL A 69 4.65 12.49 -2.92
N LEU A 70 5.91 12.90 -2.76
CA LEU A 70 6.44 13.08 -1.41
C LEU A 70 5.68 14.20 -0.70
N LEU A 71 5.50 15.36 -1.35
CA LEU A 71 4.79 16.52 -0.80
C LEU A 71 3.34 16.21 -0.39
N THR A 72 2.64 15.31 -1.08
CA THR A 72 1.29 14.90 -0.63
C THR A 72 1.32 14.30 0.78
N GLU A 73 2.41 13.63 1.18
CA GLU A 73 2.57 13.06 2.51
C GLU A 73 3.14 14.04 3.55
N PHE A 74 3.62 15.21 3.12
CA PHE A 74 4.02 16.26 4.06
C PHE A 74 2.82 16.95 4.71
N PHE A 75 1.71 17.03 3.98
CA PHE A 75 0.47 17.66 4.42
C PHE A 75 -0.53 16.65 5.00
N THR A 76 -0.13 15.38 5.18
CA THR A 76 -0.95 14.37 5.84
C THR A 76 -0.83 14.44 7.35
N GLU A 77 -1.87 13.97 8.04
CA GLU A 77 -1.84 13.77 9.49
C GLU A 77 -0.80 12.71 9.86
N TYR A 78 -0.20 12.84 11.04
CA TYR A 78 0.78 11.88 11.52
C TYR A 78 0.09 10.59 11.99
N PRO A 79 0.59 9.40 11.62
CA PRO A 79 1.72 9.11 10.73
C PRO A 79 1.33 9.17 9.23
N PRO A 80 2.31 9.29 8.30
CA PRO A 80 2.04 9.29 6.86
C PRO A 80 1.10 8.14 6.44
N ASN A 81 0.14 8.41 5.57
CA ASN A 81 -0.95 7.48 5.27
C ASN A 81 -0.64 6.71 3.99
N PHE A 82 -0.38 5.41 4.13
CA PHE A 82 0.06 4.59 3.00
C PHE A 82 -0.99 4.44 1.90
N SER A 83 -2.29 4.58 2.21
CA SER A 83 -3.34 4.60 1.18
C SER A 83 -3.19 5.79 0.21
N ARG A 84 -2.69 6.93 0.71
CA ARG A 84 -2.41 8.13 -0.10
C ARG A 84 -1.08 8.00 -0.83
N GLY A 85 -0.15 7.26 -0.24
CA GLY A 85 1.12 6.88 -0.83
C GLY A 85 1.06 5.78 -1.89
N LEU A 86 -0.12 5.28 -2.29
CA LEU A 86 -0.22 4.17 -3.24
C LEU A 86 0.45 4.46 -4.60
N ILE A 87 0.41 5.73 -5.03
CA ILE A 87 1.08 6.20 -6.25
C ILE A 87 2.62 6.11 -6.16
N TYR A 88 3.17 5.97 -4.95
CA TYR A 88 4.60 5.74 -4.74
C TYR A 88 5.06 4.37 -5.21
N VAL A 89 4.20 3.35 -5.15
CA VAL A 89 4.54 1.98 -5.54
C VAL A 89 5.08 1.89 -6.98
N PRO A 90 4.36 2.38 -8.02
CA PRO A 90 4.91 2.35 -9.38
C PRO A 90 6.19 3.18 -9.55
N LEU A 91 6.37 4.27 -8.78
CA LEU A 91 7.61 5.05 -8.79
C LEU A 91 8.78 4.25 -8.20
N THR A 92 8.56 3.52 -7.12
CA THR A 92 9.56 2.62 -6.52
C THR A 92 10.04 1.60 -7.54
N TYR A 93 9.13 0.93 -8.26
CA TYR A 93 9.49 -0.05 -9.28
C TYR A 93 10.15 0.61 -10.51
N LEU A 94 9.71 1.80 -10.91
CA LEU A 94 10.35 2.55 -11.99
C LEU A 94 11.80 2.90 -11.63
N ILE A 95 12.04 3.39 -10.42
CA ILE A 95 13.39 3.73 -9.93
C ILE A 95 14.24 2.46 -9.80
N ALA A 96 13.71 1.38 -9.23
CA ALA A 96 14.40 0.09 -9.15
C ALA A 96 14.80 -0.46 -10.53
N SER A 97 13.95 -0.25 -11.55
CA SER A 97 14.24 -0.67 -12.93
C SER A 97 15.46 0.02 -13.53
N LEU A 98 15.81 1.24 -13.08
CA LEU A 98 17.00 1.95 -13.55
C LEU A 98 18.28 1.19 -13.20
N SER A 99 18.35 0.65 -11.99
CA SER A 99 19.46 -0.21 -11.54
C SER A 99 19.50 -1.51 -12.31
N ALA A 100 18.35 -2.20 -12.40
CA ALA A 100 18.25 -3.47 -13.11
C ALA A 100 18.70 -3.31 -14.56
N ASN A 101 18.18 -2.30 -15.27
CA ASN A 101 18.59 -2.01 -16.64
C ASN A 101 20.09 -1.70 -16.74
N LYS A 102 20.65 -0.96 -15.78
CA LYS A 102 22.08 -0.66 -15.75
C LYS A 102 22.93 -1.94 -15.63
N ILE A 103 22.52 -2.90 -14.79
CA ILE A 103 23.16 -4.22 -14.69
C ILE A 103 23.12 -4.93 -16.05
N PHE A 104 21.95 -5.00 -16.69
CA PHE A 104 21.78 -5.67 -17.98
C PHE A 104 22.60 -5.06 -19.13
N LEU A 105 22.93 -3.77 -19.07
CA LEU A 105 23.78 -3.12 -20.08
C LEU A 105 25.25 -3.56 -20.00
N TYR A 106 25.71 -4.07 -18.86
CA TYR A 106 27.09 -4.55 -18.69
C TYR A 106 27.28 -6.04 -18.94
N LEU A 107 26.19 -6.78 -19.14
CA LEU A 107 26.23 -8.22 -19.42
C LEU A 107 26.40 -8.48 -20.92
N ASP A 108 27.22 -9.47 -21.26
CA ASP A 108 27.28 -10.04 -22.61
C ASP A 108 25.95 -10.71 -23.00
N SER A 109 25.81 -11.12 -24.27
CA SER A 109 24.55 -11.69 -24.79
C SER A 109 24.13 -13.00 -24.12
N LYS A 110 25.07 -13.84 -23.68
CA LYS A 110 24.79 -15.12 -23.02
C LYS A 110 24.39 -14.88 -21.57
N SER A 111 25.17 -14.09 -20.86
CA SER A 111 24.95 -13.65 -19.48
C SER A 111 23.64 -12.88 -19.34
N LYS A 112 23.28 -12.05 -20.33
CA LYS A 112 21.99 -11.37 -20.39
C LYS A 112 20.81 -12.33 -20.47
N LYS A 113 20.88 -13.36 -21.33
CA LYS A 113 19.83 -14.39 -21.41
C LYS A 113 19.67 -15.13 -20.08
N LEU A 114 20.78 -15.57 -19.48
CA LEU A 114 20.77 -16.26 -18.19
C LEU A 114 20.20 -15.36 -17.07
N ALA A 115 20.64 -14.11 -17.01
CA ALA A 115 20.11 -13.14 -16.07
C ALA A 115 18.61 -12.91 -16.27
N LEU A 116 18.12 -12.76 -17.51
CA LEU A 116 16.69 -12.63 -17.78
C LEU A 116 15.90 -13.84 -17.30
N THR A 117 16.36 -15.06 -17.59
CA THR A 117 15.73 -16.29 -17.10
C THR A 117 15.72 -16.33 -15.57
N PHE A 118 16.84 -15.99 -14.92
CA PHE A 118 16.92 -15.91 -13.46
C PHE A 118 15.95 -14.89 -12.88
N PHE A 119 15.94 -13.65 -13.41
CA PHE A 119 15.02 -12.60 -12.96
C PHE A 119 13.56 -12.98 -13.17
N LEU A 120 13.22 -13.67 -14.26
CA LEU A 120 11.87 -14.17 -14.50
C LEU A 120 11.46 -15.20 -13.45
N LEU A 121 12.31 -16.22 -13.21
CA LEU A 121 12.05 -17.24 -12.19
C LEU A 121 11.96 -16.64 -10.79
N LEU A 122 12.86 -15.73 -10.46
CA LEU A 122 12.86 -15.00 -9.19
C LEU A 122 11.58 -14.17 -9.03
N THR A 123 11.12 -13.50 -10.09
CA THR A 123 9.86 -12.74 -10.06
C THR A 123 8.67 -13.64 -9.81
N ILE A 124 8.59 -14.80 -10.48
CA ILE A 124 7.51 -15.78 -10.26
C ILE A 124 7.54 -16.28 -8.82
N PHE A 125 8.72 -16.64 -8.30
CA PHE A 125 8.91 -17.11 -6.94
C PHE A 125 8.49 -16.06 -5.90
N LEU A 126 9.02 -14.84 -5.99
CA LEU A 126 8.70 -13.75 -5.07
C LEU A 126 7.23 -13.35 -5.14
N SER A 127 6.65 -13.29 -6.35
CA SER A 127 5.22 -12.98 -6.50
C SER A 127 4.35 -14.04 -5.83
N SER A 128 4.69 -15.33 -6.00
CA SER A 128 3.97 -16.43 -5.37
C SER A 128 4.10 -16.38 -3.84
N TYR A 129 5.32 -16.12 -3.34
CA TYR A 129 5.59 -15.95 -1.91
C TYR A 129 4.81 -14.77 -1.32
N ASN A 130 4.79 -13.62 -2.00
CA ASN A 130 4.06 -12.43 -1.57
C ASN A 130 2.56 -12.63 -1.57
N ILE A 131 2.01 -13.33 -2.57
CA ILE A 131 0.59 -13.70 -2.60
C ILE A 131 0.25 -14.58 -1.39
N PHE A 132 1.07 -15.61 -1.13
CA PHE A 132 0.86 -16.48 0.03
C PHE A 132 0.92 -15.70 1.35
N LYS A 133 1.95 -14.85 1.53
CA LYS A 133 2.12 -13.99 2.70
C LYS A 133 0.93 -13.03 2.87
N TYR A 134 0.46 -12.45 1.78
CA TYR A 134 -0.72 -11.57 1.77
C TYR A 134 -1.95 -12.30 2.27
N PHE A 135 -2.27 -13.49 1.74
CA PHE A 135 -3.42 -14.26 2.19
C PHE A 135 -3.27 -14.73 3.64
N SER A 136 -2.06 -15.09 4.07
CA SER A 136 -1.79 -15.42 5.47
C SER A 136 -2.05 -14.24 6.39
N TRP A 137 -1.59 -13.03 6.02
CA TRP A 137 -1.87 -11.81 6.77
C TRP A 137 -3.35 -11.45 6.77
N MET A 138 -4.04 -11.62 5.63
CA MET A 138 -5.47 -11.34 5.49
C MET A 138 -6.35 -12.17 6.43
N ASN A 139 -5.87 -13.34 6.85
CA ASN A 139 -6.56 -14.24 7.76
C ASN A 139 -6.24 -13.99 9.25
N GLN A 140 -5.45 -12.96 9.59
CA GLN A 140 -5.12 -12.65 10.98
C GLN A 140 -6.22 -11.84 11.67
N ASP A 141 -6.57 -12.21 12.91
CA ASP A 141 -7.57 -11.50 13.72
C ASP A 141 -7.22 -10.03 13.97
N SER A 142 -5.92 -9.72 14.08
CA SER A 142 -5.42 -8.35 14.25
C SER A 142 -5.88 -7.43 13.10
N LEU A 143 -5.87 -7.93 11.87
CA LEU A 143 -6.32 -7.19 10.70
C LEU A 143 -7.86 -7.08 10.66
N THR A 144 -8.56 -8.16 11.00
CA THR A 144 -10.02 -8.16 11.13
C THR A 144 -10.47 -7.10 12.12
N ASN A 145 -9.81 -7.00 13.27
CA ASN A 145 -10.07 -5.99 14.30
C ASN A 145 -9.74 -4.57 13.82
N ALA A 146 -8.60 -4.37 13.13
CA ALA A 146 -8.20 -3.07 12.59
C ALA A 146 -9.18 -2.51 11.54
N ARG A 147 -9.96 -3.39 10.88
CA ARG A 147 -10.96 -3.03 9.87
C ARG A 147 -12.34 -2.75 10.44
N GLN A 148 -12.56 -2.97 11.73
CA GLN A 148 -13.84 -2.64 12.36
C GLN A 148 -14.03 -1.11 12.49
N PRO A 149 -15.27 -0.61 12.41
CA PRO A 149 -16.49 -1.35 12.06
C PRO A 149 -16.56 -1.66 10.57
N ALA A 150 -16.77 -2.94 10.25
CA ALA A 150 -16.98 -3.43 8.90
C ALA A 150 -18.40 -3.97 8.76
N ILE A 151 -18.98 -3.77 7.57
CA ILE A 151 -20.25 -4.41 7.20
C ILE A 151 -19.90 -5.82 6.73
N THR A 152 -20.47 -6.84 7.38
CA THR A 152 -20.23 -8.21 6.97
C THR A 152 -20.96 -8.54 5.67
N TYR A 153 -20.55 -9.62 5.00
CA TYR A 153 -21.23 -10.09 3.78
C TYR A 153 -22.74 -10.33 4.01
N TYR A 154 -23.10 -10.90 5.16
CA TYR A 154 -24.49 -11.17 5.53
C TYR A 154 -25.28 -9.91 5.91
N GLU A 155 -24.61 -8.89 6.44
CA GLU A 155 -25.23 -7.61 6.77
C GLU A 155 -25.42 -6.70 5.55
N PHE A 156 -24.60 -6.88 4.51
CA PHE A 156 -24.54 -5.98 3.36
C PHE A 156 -25.90 -5.72 2.69
N PRO A 157 -26.76 -6.74 2.43
CA PRO A 157 -28.07 -6.48 1.84
C PRO A 157 -28.98 -5.60 2.71
N TYR A 158 -28.89 -5.73 4.04
CA TYR A 158 -29.67 -4.93 4.99
C TYR A 158 -29.17 -3.50 5.07
N TRP A 159 -27.84 -3.33 5.16
CA TRP A 159 -27.20 -2.04 5.10
C TRP A 159 -27.55 -1.30 3.80
N GLN A 160 -27.42 -1.98 2.65
CA GLN A 160 -27.72 -1.40 1.34
C GLN A 160 -29.19 -0.96 1.26
N LYS A 161 -30.13 -1.82 1.67
CA LYS A 161 -31.56 -1.49 1.69
C LYS A 161 -31.85 -0.29 2.60
N TYR A 162 -31.18 -0.20 3.75
CA TYR A 162 -31.30 0.92 4.67
C TYR A 162 -30.79 2.22 4.05
N GLN A 163 -29.62 2.20 3.41
CA GLN A 163 -29.05 3.36 2.71
C GLN A 163 -29.97 3.86 1.58
N ILE A 164 -30.47 2.94 0.75
CA ILE A 164 -31.40 3.28 -0.34
C ILE A 164 -32.65 3.94 0.24
N LYS A 165 -33.26 3.35 1.29
CA LYS A 165 -34.45 3.92 1.93
C LYS A 165 -34.21 5.33 2.46
N ARG A 166 -33.03 5.60 3.05
CA ARG A 166 -32.66 6.93 3.55
C ARG A 166 -32.57 7.94 2.42
N VAL A 167 -31.79 7.61 1.39
CA VAL A 167 -31.58 8.50 0.24
C VAL A 167 -32.90 8.79 -0.48
N THR A 168 -33.74 7.78 -0.70
CA THR A 168 -35.06 7.99 -1.35
C THR A 168 -36.04 8.78 -0.47
N SER A 169 -35.82 8.84 0.84
CA SER A 169 -36.59 9.66 1.78
C SER A 169 -35.99 11.06 1.99
N GLY A 170 -34.98 11.46 1.22
CA GLY A 170 -34.31 12.75 1.35
C GLY A 170 -33.33 12.86 2.52
N LEU A 171 -32.95 11.74 3.14
CA LEU A 171 -31.99 11.69 4.24
C LEU A 171 -30.58 11.36 3.71
N ASN A 172 -29.55 11.88 4.39
CA ASN A 172 -28.15 11.55 4.09
C ASN A 172 -27.85 10.06 4.35
N PRO A 173 -26.96 9.44 3.53
CA PRO A 173 -26.43 8.12 3.84
C PRO A 173 -25.64 8.15 5.14
N ILE A 174 -25.52 6.99 5.78
CA ILE A 174 -24.77 6.83 7.03
C ILE A 174 -23.42 6.14 6.79
N THR A 175 -22.46 6.41 7.66
CA THR A 175 -21.16 5.73 7.71
C THR A 175 -21.28 4.31 8.25
N ASN A 176 -20.21 3.52 8.12
CA ASN A 176 -20.15 2.17 8.72
C ASN A 176 -20.24 2.22 10.25
N TYR A 177 -19.74 3.30 10.87
CA TYR A 177 -19.83 3.51 12.32
C TYR A 177 -21.28 3.70 12.75
N GLU A 178 -21.99 4.62 12.11
CA GLU A 178 -23.42 4.87 12.39
C GLU A 178 -24.28 3.63 12.09
N TRP A 179 -23.91 2.83 11.09
CA TRP A 179 -24.57 1.55 10.82
C TRP A 179 -24.43 0.59 12.00
N TYR A 180 -23.23 0.51 12.58
CA TYR A 180 -22.95 -0.36 13.71
C TYR A 180 -23.85 -0.08 14.92
N ASP A 181 -24.24 1.18 15.10
CA ASP A 181 -25.15 1.60 16.17
C ASP A 181 -26.61 1.19 15.89
N VAL A 182 -27.07 1.31 14.65
CA VAL A 182 -28.48 1.07 14.29
C VAL A 182 -28.76 -0.37 13.83
N ARG A 183 -27.74 -1.15 13.45
CA ARG A 183 -27.90 -2.48 12.82
C ARG A 183 -28.70 -3.46 13.67
N LYS A 184 -28.66 -3.35 15.00
CA LYS A 184 -29.43 -4.20 15.93
C LYS A 184 -30.95 -4.10 15.72
N LEU A 185 -31.43 -3.00 15.15
CA LEU A 185 -32.85 -2.77 14.85
C LEU A 185 -33.27 -3.37 13.50
N TYR A 186 -32.32 -3.58 12.58
CA TYR A 186 -32.60 -3.95 11.19
C TYR A 186 -32.15 -5.36 10.81
N LEU A 187 -31.21 -5.94 11.57
CA LEU A 187 -30.74 -7.29 11.35
C LEU A 187 -31.69 -8.32 12.00
N PRO A 188 -31.96 -9.46 11.33
CA PRO A 188 -32.61 -10.61 11.96
C PRO A 188 -31.82 -11.15 13.15
N ASN A 189 -32.50 -11.72 14.15
CA ASN A 189 -31.85 -12.25 15.36
C ASN A 189 -30.81 -13.35 15.10
N GLN A 190 -30.86 -14.04 13.96
CA GLN A 190 -29.88 -15.04 13.55
C GLN A 190 -28.54 -14.43 13.13
N ILE A 191 -28.54 -13.20 12.59
CA ILE A 191 -27.33 -12.49 12.12
C ILE A 191 -26.69 -11.69 13.26
N LYS A 192 -27.44 -11.38 14.33
CA LYS A 192 -26.93 -10.62 15.50
C LYS A 192 -25.92 -11.38 16.38
N LYS A 193 -25.73 -12.68 16.17
CA LYS A 193 -24.89 -13.56 16.99
C LYS A 193 -23.48 -13.77 16.44
N GLU A 194 -23.22 -13.30 15.21
CA GLU A 194 -21.90 -13.25 14.58
C GLU A 194 -21.26 -11.88 14.82
#